data_AF-A0A947RKZ3-F1
#
_entry.id   AF-A0A947RKZ3-F1
#
_cell.length_a   1.000
_cell.length_b   1.000
_cell.length_c   1.000
_cell.angle_alpha   90.00
_cell.angle_beta   90.00
_cell.angle_gamma   90.00
#
_symmetry.space_group_name_H-M   'P 1'
#
loop_
_entity.id
_entity.type
_entity.pdbx_description
1 polymer ?
#
loop_
_entity_poly.entity_id
_entity_poly.type
_entity_poly.pdbx_seq_one_letter_code
_entity_poly.pdbx_strand_id
1 'polypeptide(L)'
;MERVNIFIDGSNFYHLILKKIDVKEPNFDFEKFAKFLSGDRQIPEKGKYFYTGTVREKDKRHKTSKAISNQNILFSKLISTGNWNIRTSKLRTRLEKLK
;
A
#
# COMPACT_ATOMS: atom_id res chain seq x y z
N MET A 1 -15.25 24.15 5.57
CA MET A 1 -14.53 23.27 4.62
C MET A 1 -14.59 21.85 5.16
N GLU A 2 -15.20 20.93 4.43
CA GLU A 2 -15.33 19.53 4.85
C GLU A 2 -13.95 18.85 4.81
N ARG A 3 -13.68 18.00 5.81
CA ARG A 3 -12.42 17.26 5.93
C ARG A 3 -12.67 15.78 5.68
N VAL A 4 -11.77 15.15 4.95
CA VAL A 4 -11.83 13.72 4.63
C VAL A 4 -10.50 13.04 4.95
N ASN A 5 -10.59 11.85 5.53
CA ASN A 5 -9.44 10.97 5.72
C ASN A 5 -9.50 9.83 4.70
N ILE A 6 -8.34 9.45 4.18
CA ILE A 6 -8.16 8.40 3.18
C ILE A 6 -7.46 7.22 3.84
N PHE A 7 -8.12 6.06 3.82
CA PHE A 7 -7.58 4.80 4.32
C PHE A 7 -7.54 3.79 3.18
N ILE A 8 -6.34 3.38 2.78
CA ILE A 8 -6.13 2.42 1.70
C ILE A 8 -5.63 1.10 2.28
N ASP A 9 -6.37 0.02 2.05
CA ASP A 9 -5.86 -1.34 2.20
C ASP A 9 -5.08 -1.72 0.94
N GLY A 10 -3.74 -1.67 1.02
CA GLY A 10 -2.84 -1.93 -0.10
C GLY A 10 -2.94 -3.36 -0.63
N SER A 11 -3.13 -4.35 0.25
CA SER A 11 -3.25 -5.76 -0.17
C SER A 11 -4.55 -5.99 -0.94
N ASN A 12 -5.66 -5.48 -0.41
CA ASN A 12 -6.96 -5.57 -1.07
C ASN A 12 -6.95 -4.81 -2.41
N PHE A 13 -6.43 -3.58 -2.41
CA PHE A 13 -6.32 -2.75 -3.61
C PHE A 13 -5.45 -3.41 -4.68
N TYR A 14 -4.33 -4.01 -4.29
CA TYR A 14 -3.46 -4.74 -5.20
C TYR A 14 -4.21 -5.91 -5.87
N HIS A 15 -4.85 -6.77 -5.08
CA HIS A 15 -5.50 -7.98 -5.60
C HIS A 15 -6.75 -7.68 -6.42
N LEU A 16 -7.55 -6.69 -6.05
CA LEU A 16 -8.79 -6.37 -6.73
C LEU A 16 -8.60 -5.49 -7.96
N ILE A 17 -7.59 -4.61 -7.96
CA ILE A 17 -7.43 -3.58 -9.00
C ILE A 17 -6.09 -3.77 -9.71
N LEU A 18 -4.97 -3.49 -9.04
CA LEU A 18 -3.66 -3.37 -9.70
C LEU A 18 -3.23 -4.64 -10.44
N LYS A 19 -3.47 -5.81 -9.83
CA LYS A 19 -3.19 -7.11 -10.44
C LYS A 19 -4.02 -7.35 -11.72
N LYS A 20 -5.25 -6.85 -11.79
CA LYS A 20 -6.13 -7.05 -12.95
C LYS A 20 -5.75 -6.16 -14.13
N ILE A 21 -5.16 -4.99 -13.85
CA ILE A 21 -4.69 -4.03 -14.87
C ILE A 21 -3.19 -4.14 -15.15
N ASP A 22 -2.54 -5.19 -14.64
CA ASP A 22 -1.09 -5.44 -14.74
C ASP A 22 -0.19 -4.26 -14.32
N VAL A 23 -0.61 -3.50 -13.31
CA VAL A 23 0.16 -2.41 -12.71
C VAL A 23 0.81 -2.90 -11.41
N LYS A 24 2.09 -2.58 -11.22
CA LYS A 24 2.78 -2.85 -9.94
C LYS A 24 2.50 -1.72 -8.97
N GLU A 25 2.37 -2.02 -7.68
CA GLU A 25 2.11 -1.00 -6.64
C GLU A 25 3.05 0.20 -6.69
N PRO A 26 4.38 0.05 -6.86
CA PRO A 26 5.28 1.21 -6.89
C PRO A 26 5.10 2.11 -8.11
N ASN A 27 4.38 1.65 -9.13
CA ASN A 27 4.11 2.41 -10.36
C ASN A 27 2.76 3.13 -10.32
N PHE A 28 1.92 2.86 -9.31
CA PHE A 28 0.64 3.54 -9.14
C PHE A 28 0.81 4.84 -8.34
N ASP A 29 0.17 5.92 -8.80
CA ASP A 29 0.23 7.22 -8.15
C ASP A 29 -0.86 7.36 -7.08
N PHE A 30 -0.56 6.86 -5.88
CA PHE A 30 -1.48 6.93 -4.74
C PHE A 30 -1.79 8.37 -4.30
N GLU A 31 -0.89 9.32 -4.56
CA GLU A 31 -1.12 10.71 -4.19
C GLU A 31 -2.18 11.36 -5.09
N LYS A 32 -2.03 11.20 -6.42
CA LYS A 32 -3.07 11.65 -7.36
C LYS A 32 -4.38 10.93 -7.12
N PHE A 33 -4.35 9.65 -6.79
CA PHE A 33 -5.55 8.90 -6.45
C PHE A 33 -6.25 9.44 -5.20
N ALA A 34 -5.51 9.75 -4.13
CA ALA A 34 -6.08 10.35 -2.93
C ALA A 34 -6.70 11.73 -3.19
N LYS A 35 -6.03 12.56 -4.01
CA LYS A 35 -6.56 13.87 -4.45
C LYS A 35 -7.84 13.73 -5.28
N PHE A 36 -7.86 12.74 -6.17
CA PHE A 36 -9.06 12.41 -6.94
C PHE A 36 -10.22 12.00 -6.03
N LEU A 37 -9.97 11.15 -5.02
CA LEU A 37 -11.00 10.74 -4.06
C LEU A 37 -11.48 11.88 -3.16
N SER A 38 -10.61 12.83 -2.79
CA SER A 38 -11.02 13.94 -1.93
C SER A 38 -11.93 14.94 -2.65
N GLY A 39 -11.80 15.09 -3.98
CA GLY A 39 -12.46 16.17 -4.71
C GLY A 39 -12.08 17.51 -4.10
N ASP A 40 -13.09 18.33 -3.80
CA ASP A 40 -12.90 19.67 -3.19
C ASP A 40 -12.71 19.63 -1.66
N ARG A 41 -12.74 18.46 -1.03
CA ARG A 41 -12.60 18.30 0.42
C ARG A 41 -11.14 18.37 0.84
N GLN A 42 -10.90 18.86 2.06
CA GLN A 42 -9.56 18.95 2.60
C GLN A 42 -9.10 17.59 3.14
N ILE A 43 -7.93 17.13 2.72
CA ILE A 43 -7.22 16.05 3.41
C ILE A 43 -6.35 16.68 4.51
N PRO A 44 -6.56 16.37 5.80
CA PRO A 44 -5.69 16.85 6.88
C PRO A 44 -4.25 16.36 6.71
N GLU A 45 -3.28 17.03 7.33
CA GLU A 45 -1.85 16.69 7.25
C GLU A 45 -1.55 15.22 7.56
N LYS A 46 -2.28 14.63 8.53
CA LYS A 46 -2.20 13.21 8.90
C LYS A 46 -3.41 12.39 8.45
N GLY A 47 -4.12 12.84 7.42
CA GLY A 47 -5.37 12.23 6.96
C GLY A 47 -5.19 11.04 6.00
N LYS A 48 -3.96 10.68 5.62
CA LYS A 48 -3.68 9.61 4.65
C LYS A 48 -3.02 8.41 5.33
N TYR A 49 -3.63 7.25 5.20
CA TYR A 49 -3.18 5.99 5.80
C TYR A 49 -3.10 4.89 4.75
N PHE A 50 -1.98 4.17 4.74
CA PHE A 50 -1.74 3.05 3.86
C PHE A 50 -1.46 1.79 4.69
N TYR A 51 -2.33 0.79 4.60
CA TYR A 51 -2.24 -0.46 5.34
C TYR A 51 -1.70 -1.57 4.45
N THR A 52 -0.67 -2.28 4.90
CA THR A 52 -0.15 -3.42 4.13
C THR A 52 0.58 -4.43 5.02
N GLY A 53 0.77 -5.65 4.51
CA GLY A 53 1.64 -6.64 5.14
C GLY A 53 3.11 -6.39 4.80
N THR A 54 4.04 -6.66 5.74
CA THR A 54 5.48 -6.68 5.42
C THR A 54 5.89 -8.00 4.78
N VAL A 55 6.57 -7.90 3.63
CA VAL A 55 7.16 -9.07 2.97
C VAL A 55 8.34 -9.55 3.81
N ARG A 56 8.32 -10.84 4.20
CA ARG A 56 9.45 -11.46 4.88
C ARG A 56 10.37 -12.12 3.87
N GLU A 57 11.67 -11.98 4.10
CA GLU A 57 12.64 -12.83 3.44
C GLU A 57 12.44 -14.28 3.92
N LYS A 58 12.07 -15.16 2.99
CA LYS A 58 12.11 -16.62 3.18
C LYS A 58 13.24 -17.15 2.30
N ASP A 59 14.26 -17.68 2.95
CA ASP A 59 15.38 -18.45 2.37
C ASP A 59 15.93 -17.95 1.04
N LYS A 60 16.78 -16.92 1.01
CA LYS A 60 17.70 -16.55 -0.10
C LYS A 60 17.16 -16.67 -1.54
N ARG A 61 15.84 -16.68 -1.75
CA ARG A 61 15.21 -16.84 -3.06
C ARG A 61 15.15 -15.46 -3.71
N HIS A 62 15.69 -15.35 -4.92
CA HIS A 62 15.77 -14.11 -5.69
C HIS A 62 14.42 -13.35 -5.83
N LYS A 63 13.29 -14.07 -5.78
CA LYS A 63 11.93 -13.50 -5.87
C LYS A 63 11.55 -12.67 -4.64
N THR A 64 12.00 -13.04 -3.44
CA THR A 64 11.71 -12.33 -2.20
C THR A 64 12.46 -11.00 -2.14
N SER A 65 13.69 -10.96 -2.65
CA SER A 65 14.50 -9.74 -2.77
C SER A 65 13.81 -8.67 -3.64
N LYS A 66 13.25 -9.06 -4.80
CA LYS A 66 12.53 -8.12 -5.68
C LYS A 66 11.24 -7.59 -5.05
N ALA A 67 10.50 -8.43 -4.33
CA ALA A 67 9.28 -8.01 -3.63
C ALA A 67 9.58 -7.02 -2.50
N ILE A 68 10.65 -7.27 -1.72
CA ILE A 68 11.14 -6.35 -0.69
C ILE A 68 11.58 -5.02 -1.31
N SER A 69 12.36 -5.07 -2.40
CA SER A 69 12.80 -3.87 -3.12
C SER A 69 11.62 -3.03 -3.60
N ASN A 70 10.62 -3.66 -4.25
CA ASN A 70 9.41 -2.97 -4.67
C ASN A 70 8.64 -2.35 -3.50
N GLN A 71 8.51 -3.08 -2.37
CA GLN A 71 7.84 -2.57 -1.18
C GLN A 71 8.58 -1.34 -0.60
N ASN A 72 9.91 -1.36 -0.58
CA ASN A 72 10.71 -0.21 -0.15
C ASN A 72 10.52 0.99 -1.08
N ILE A 73 10.53 0.78 -2.41
CA ILE A 73 10.27 1.85 -3.38
C ILE A 73 8.87 2.46 -3.16
N LEU A 74 7.86 1.63 -2.96
CA LEU A 74 6.50 2.08 -2.65
C LEU A 74 6.48 2.95 -1.39
N PHE A 75 7.09 2.48 -0.29
CA PHE A 75 7.11 3.21 0.98
C PHE A 75 7.84 4.54 0.87
N SER A 76 9.01 4.55 0.20
CA SER A 76 9.75 5.78 -0.05
C SER A 76 8.92 6.79 -0.84
N LYS A 77 8.19 6.35 -1.86
CA LYS A 77 7.27 7.21 -2.63
C LYS A 77 6.14 7.74 -1.76
N LEU A 78 5.42 6.87 -1.05
CA LEU A 78 4.32 7.27 -0.17
C LEU A 78 4.76 8.31 0.88
N ILE A 79 5.95 8.15 1.45
CA ILE A 79 6.49 9.13 2.40
C ILE A 79 6.85 10.43 1.69
N SER A 80 7.61 10.38 0.59
CA SER A 80 8.15 11.58 -0.07
C SER A 80 7.11 12.41 -0.81
N THR A 81 6.08 11.79 -1.40
CA THR A 81 5.10 12.50 -2.23
C THR A 81 3.94 13.08 -1.43
N GLY A 82 3.68 12.54 -0.23
CA GLY A 82 2.42 12.85 0.45
C GLY A 82 2.41 12.68 1.95
N ASN A 83 3.54 12.38 2.60
CA ASN A 83 3.61 12.18 4.05
C ASN A 83 2.61 11.14 4.57
N TRP A 84 2.46 10.03 3.84
CA TRP A 84 1.50 8.98 4.18
C TRP A 84 1.87 8.25 5.48
N ASN A 85 0.85 7.93 6.28
CA ASN A 85 1.02 7.08 7.45
C ASN A 85 0.97 5.60 7.03
N ILE A 86 2.13 4.96 6.94
CA ILE A 86 2.23 3.55 6.56
C ILE A 86 2.03 2.68 7.81
N ARG A 87 0.99 1.85 7.79
CA ARG A 87 0.65 0.89 8.86
C ARG A 87 0.94 -0.51 8.38
N THR A 88 2.05 -1.06 8.85
CA THR A 88 2.44 -2.41 8.50
C THR A 88 1.93 -3.43 9.52
N SER A 89 1.44 -4.56 9.04
CA SER A 89 1.20 -5.74 9.86
C SER A 89 2.18 -6.85 9.47
N LYS A 90 2.52 -7.71 10.44
CA LYS A 90 3.32 -8.90 10.15
C LYS A 90 2.41 -9.93 9.50
N LEU A 91 2.66 -10.29 8.24
CA LEU A 91 2.00 -11.42 7.59
C LEU A 91 2.21 -12.68 8.43
N ARG A 92 1.14 -13.16 9.08
CA ARG A 92 1.13 -14.44 9.81
C ARG A 92 0.83 -15.56 8.82
N THR A 93 1.67 -16.57 8.78
CA THR A 93 1.35 -17.82 8.10
C THR A 93 0.17 -18.45 8.85
N ARG A 94 -0.98 -18.59 8.19
CA ARG A 94 -2.12 -19.32 8.74
C ARG A 94 -2.00 -20.77 8.28
N LEU A 95 -1.95 -21.71 9.21
CA LEU A 95 -2.13 -23.13 8.88
C LEU A 95 -3.64 -23.33 8.68
N GLU A 96 -4.09 -23.38 7.44
CA GLU A 96 -5.46 -23.78 7.14
C GLU A 96 -5.55 -25.30 7.27
N LYS A 97 -6.39 -25.78 8.19
CA LYS A 97 -6.82 -27.18 8.20
C LYS A 97 -7.96 -27.31 7.20
N LEU A 98 -7.73 -28.06 6.13
CA LEU A 98 -8.81 -28.59 5.31
C LEU A 98 -9.59 -29.57 6.19
N LYS A 99 -10.89 -29.33 6.38
CA LYS A 99 -11.81 -30.30 6.97
C LYS A 99 -12.33 -31.21 5.88
#